data_AF-A0A1D6PDK4-F1
#
_entry.id   AF-A0A1D6PDK4-F1
#
_cell.length_a   1.000
_cell.length_b   1.000
_cell.length_c   1.000
_cell.angle_alpha   90.00
_cell.angle_beta   90.00
_cell.angle_gamma   90.00
#
_symmetry.space_group_name_H-M   'P 1'
#
loop_
_entity.id
_entity.type
_entity.pdbx_description
1 polymer ?
#
loop_
_entity_poly.entity_id
_entity_poly.type
_entity_poly.pdbx_seq_one_letter_code
_entity_poly.pdbx_strand_id
1 'polypeptide(L)'
;MQNVHCFCGDSTGFYLVILVFLLVILLIWQRLVARILWKLYTRRLPMLSRVRQCTWCKANIRGYDHHCPAFGTCIGQKNHRLFMALLTGFVVAESTYTMCSTKYITICISSGTIKSENPVSLNMVISTMLFSILQVLWQIVFLMWHIYCICFNIKTYEWVISNFPCFRFFFHQLQVVFSLGVSCS
;
A
#
# COMPACT_ATOMS: atom_id res chain seq x y z
N MET A 1 37.92 -22.04 15.89
CA MET A 1 37.68 -20.61 15.62
C MET A 1 37.86 -20.37 14.14
N GLN A 2 36.75 -20.28 13.40
CA GLN A 2 36.72 -19.71 12.05
C GLN A 2 35.38 -19.00 11.94
N ASN A 3 35.47 -17.69 11.81
CA ASN A 3 34.36 -16.76 11.78
C ASN A 3 33.45 -17.09 10.61
N VAL A 4 32.24 -17.55 10.92
CA VAL A 4 31.13 -17.47 9.98
C VAL A 4 30.83 -15.98 9.89
N HIS A 5 31.41 -15.31 8.90
CA HIS A 5 30.97 -13.97 8.54
C HIS A 5 29.50 -14.12 8.15
N CYS A 6 28.65 -13.76 9.11
CA CYS A 6 27.23 -13.52 8.95
C CYS A 6 27.04 -12.84 7.59
N PHE A 7 26.15 -13.37 6.77
CA PHE A 7 25.44 -12.62 5.74
C PHE A 7 24.53 -11.59 6.42
N CYS A 8 25.09 -10.77 7.30
CA CYS A 8 24.54 -9.50 7.78
C CYS A 8 25.11 -8.43 6.82
N GLY A 9 24.83 -8.62 5.53
CA GLY A 9 25.05 -7.61 4.50
C GLY A 9 23.94 -6.58 4.64
N ASP A 10 24.16 -5.64 5.55
CA ASP A 10 23.46 -4.37 5.70
C ASP A 10 21.93 -4.41 5.80
N SER A 11 21.43 -5.13 6.83
CA SER A 11 20.04 -4.98 7.29
C SER A 11 19.68 -3.54 7.69
N THR A 12 20.66 -2.66 7.88
CA THR A 12 20.47 -1.21 8.10
C THR A 12 19.73 -0.55 6.94
N GLY A 13 20.03 -0.91 5.68
CA GLY A 13 19.33 -0.38 4.50
C GLY A 13 17.87 -0.83 4.45
N PHE A 14 17.60 -2.07 4.86
CA PHE A 14 16.24 -2.61 4.94
C PHE A 14 15.43 -1.97 6.08
N TYR A 15 16.02 -1.81 7.27
CA TYR A 15 15.40 -1.07 8.37
C TYR A 15 15.21 0.40 8.02
N LEU A 16 16.11 1.00 7.24
CA LEU A 16 15.97 2.36 6.74
C LEU A 16 14.81 2.48 5.75
N VAL A 17 14.64 1.52 4.82
CA VAL A 17 13.50 1.50 3.90
C VAL A 17 12.20 1.34 4.69
N ILE A 18 12.13 0.41 5.66
CA ILE A 18 10.96 0.26 6.54
C ILE A 18 10.70 1.54 7.34
N LEU A 19 11.73 2.15 7.92
CA LEU A 19 11.62 3.38 8.71
C LEU A 19 11.14 4.54 7.82
N VAL A 20 11.68 4.70 6.62
CA VAL A 20 11.26 5.72 5.65
C VAL A 20 9.81 5.48 5.23
N PHE A 21 9.42 4.23 4.95
CA PHE A 21 8.02 3.90 4.66
C PHE A 21 7.11 4.19 5.85
N LEU A 22 7.48 3.80 7.07
CA LEU A 22 6.71 4.07 8.28
C LEU A 22 6.62 5.57 8.58
N LEU A 23 7.68 6.34 8.38
CA LEU A 23 7.70 7.79 8.53
C LEU A 23 6.81 8.47 7.47
N VAL A 24 6.90 8.02 6.21
CA VAL A 24 6.02 8.50 5.14
C VAL A 24 4.56 8.16 5.46
N ILE A 25 4.27 6.96 5.95
CA ILE A 25 2.94 6.54 6.39
C ILE A 25 2.46 7.39 7.57
N LEU A 26 3.30 7.62 8.58
CA LEU A 26 3.01 8.50 9.73
C LEU A 26 2.74 9.94 9.29
N LEU A 27 3.54 10.48 8.38
CA LEU A 27 3.34 11.84 7.84
C LEU A 27 2.06 11.93 7.02
N ILE A 28 1.75 10.91 6.22
CA ILE A 28 0.48 10.81 5.48
C ILE A 28 -0.69 10.68 6.47
N TRP A 29 -0.55 9.89 7.53
CA TRP A 29 -1.56 9.72 8.59
C TRP A 29 -1.79 11.00 9.38
N GLN A 30 -0.74 11.70 9.79
CA GLN A 30 -0.83 13.00 10.47
C GLN A 30 -1.55 14.03 9.60
N ARG A 31 -1.22 14.05 8.29
CA ARG A 31 -1.90 14.93 7.32
C ARG A 31 -3.34 14.50 7.04
N LEU A 32 -3.64 13.20 7.06
CA LEU A 32 -5.00 12.67 6.92
C LEU A 32 -5.85 13.03 8.15
N VAL A 33 -5.35 12.85 9.37
CA VAL A 33 -6.05 13.22 10.62
C VAL A 33 -6.34 14.71 10.67
N ALA A 34 -5.36 15.56 10.33
CA ALA A 34 -5.55 17.00 10.24
C ALA A 34 -6.64 17.38 9.20
N ARG A 35 -6.73 16.64 8.10
CA ARG A 35 -7.77 16.82 7.08
C ARG A 35 -9.12 16.22 7.48
N ILE A 36 -9.16 15.19 8.33
CA ILE A 36 -10.40 14.65 8.91
C ILE A 36 -11.08 15.73 9.76
N LEU A 37 -10.30 16.42 10.60
CA LEU A 37 -10.78 17.57 11.37
C LEU A 37 -11.31 18.69 10.46
N TRP A 38 -10.61 18.98 9.36
CA TRP A 38 -11.04 19.96 8.36
C TRP A 38 -12.30 19.54 7.58
N LYS A 39 -12.49 18.24 7.32
CA LYS A 39 -13.62 17.70 6.54
C LYS A 39 -14.88 17.53 7.38
N LEU A 40 -14.74 17.34 8.70
CA LEU A 40 -15.86 17.46 9.65
C LEU A 40 -16.43 18.88 9.66
N TYR A 41 -15.59 19.90 9.43
CA TYR A 41 -15.97 21.31 9.38
C TYR A 41 -16.72 21.72 8.08
N THR A 42 -16.56 21.01 6.95
CA THR A 42 -17.04 21.44 5.61
C THR A 42 -18.20 20.60 5.02
N ARG A 43 -19.01 19.93 5.84
CA ARG A 43 -20.17 19.14 5.36
C ARG A 43 -21.32 19.99 4.78
N ARG A 44 -21.18 20.50 3.56
CA ARG A 44 -22.31 20.82 2.66
C ARG A 44 -21.86 20.84 1.21
N LEU A 45 -21.79 19.68 0.55
CA LEU A 45 -21.97 19.67 -0.90
C LEU A 45 -22.99 18.59 -1.30
N PRO A 46 -23.94 18.90 -2.19
CA PRO A 46 -25.02 17.98 -2.55
C PRO A 46 -24.49 16.81 -3.39
N MET A 47 -25.08 15.63 -3.20
CA MET A 47 -24.77 14.44 -3.98
C MET A 47 -25.14 14.66 -5.46
N LEU A 48 -24.16 14.98 -6.30
CA LEU A 48 -24.28 14.73 -7.73
C LEU A 48 -24.55 13.24 -7.95
N SER A 49 -25.35 12.90 -8.97
CA SER A 49 -25.55 11.50 -9.35
C SER A 49 -24.20 10.79 -9.48
N ARG A 50 -24.00 9.68 -8.75
CA ARG A 50 -22.72 8.96 -8.72
C ARG A 50 -22.50 8.07 -9.96
N VAL A 51 -23.14 8.41 -11.07
CA VAL A 51 -22.94 7.74 -12.36
C VAL A 51 -21.86 8.48 -13.11
N ARG A 52 -20.79 7.79 -13.50
CA ARG A 52 -19.67 8.38 -14.25
C ARG A 52 -19.28 7.48 -15.40
N GLN A 53 -18.85 8.09 -16.50
CA GLN A 53 -18.28 7.36 -17.62
C GLN A 53 -16.81 7.05 -17.34
N CYS A 54 -16.42 5.78 -17.47
CA CYS A 54 -15.02 5.39 -17.48
C CYS A 54 -14.47 5.51 -18.91
N THR A 55 -13.35 6.20 -19.08
CA THR A 55 -12.68 6.38 -20.38
C THR A 55 -12.07 5.08 -20.91
N TRP A 56 -11.53 4.24 -20.03
CA TRP A 56 -10.94 2.95 -20.39
C TRP A 56 -12.01 1.92 -20.79
N CYS A 57 -13.05 1.74 -19.97
CA CYS A 57 -14.12 0.78 -20.27
C CYS A 57 -15.20 1.32 -21.22
N LYS A 58 -15.16 2.63 -21.55
CA LYS A 58 -16.18 3.32 -22.37
C LYS A 58 -17.62 3.11 -21.90
N ALA A 59 -17.81 2.94 -20.59
CA ALA A 59 -19.09 2.57 -19.98
C ALA A 59 -19.48 3.48 -18.81
N ASN A 60 -20.78 3.67 -18.61
CA ASN A 60 -21.34 4.42 -17.48
C ASN A 60 -21.48 3.52 -16.25
N ILE A 61 -20.77 3.86 -15.19
CA ILE A 61 -20.69 3.06 -13.96
C ILE A 61 -21.46 3.77 -12.85
N ARG A 62 -22.46 3.09 -12.29
CA ARG A 62 -23.19 3.58 -11.10
C ARG A 62 -22.34 3.43 -9.85
N GLY A 63 -22.30 4.48 -9.05
CA GLY A 63 -21.45 4.55 -7.86
C GLY A 63 -19.97 4.39 -8.20
N TYR A 64 -19.52 4.98 -9.31
CA TYR A 64 -18.14 4.84 -9.80
C TYR A 64 -17.14 5.21 -8.71
N ASP A 65 -16.23 4.27 -8.43
CA ASP A 65 -15.14 4.47 -7.48
C ASP A 65 -13.84 4.74 -8.23
N HIS A 66 -13.39 3.75 -9.02
CA HIS A 66 -12.21 3.85 -9.88
C HIS A 66 -12.21 2.75 -10.95
N HIS A 67 -11.39 2.89 -11.98
CA HIS A 67 -11.00 1.78 -12.83
C HIS A 67 -9.79 1.10 -12.20
N CYS A 68 -9.86 -0.19 -11.94
CA CYS A 68 -8.77 -0.95 -11.32
C CYS A 68 -8.03 -1.74 -12.40
N PRO A 69 -6.78 -1.36 -12.76
CA PRO A 69 -6.00 -2.09 -13.74
C PRO A 69 -5.73 -3.53 -13.32
N ALA A 70 -5.56 -3.79 -12.02
CA ALA A 70 -5.28 -5.12 -11.49
C ALA A 70 -6.41 -6.13 -11.76
N PHE A 71 -7.66 -5.66 -11.78
CA PHE A 71 -8.83 -6.50 -12.11
C PHE A 71 -9.33 -6.28 -13.54
N GLY A 72 -8.70 -5.39 -14.32
CA GLY A 72 -9.14 -5.02 -15.67
C GLY A 72 -10.58 -4.50 -15.75
N THR A 73 -11.14 -4.00 -14.64
CA THR A 73 -12.56 -3.64 -14.56
C THR A 73 -12.81 -2.41 -13.69
N CYS A 74 -13.98 -1.78 -13.87
CA CYS A 74 -14.41 -0.69 -13.02
C CYS A 74 -14.93 -1.20 -11.68
N ILE A 75 -14.47 -0.58 -10.59
CA ILE A 75 -15.03 -0.74 -9.26
C ILE A 75 -16.12 0.32 -9.07
N GLY A 76 -17.32 -0.13 -8.74
CA GLY A 76 -18.49 0.70 -8.52
C GLY A 76 -19.48 0.04 -7.57
N GLN A 77 -20.71 0.55 -7.50
CA GLN A 77 -21.68 0.14 -6.48
C GLN A 77 -21.93 -1.38 -6.43
N LYS A 78 -21.95 -2.05 -7.58
CA LYS A 78 -22.29 -3.49 -7.68
C LYS A 78 -21.18 -4.41 -7.16
N ASN A 79 -19.91 -4.09 -7.38
CA ASN A 79 -18.77 -4.95 -7.07
C ASN A 79 -17.85 -4.40 -5.98
N HIS A 80 -18.14 -3.22 -5.41
CA HIS A 80 -17.30 -2.63 -4.36
C HIS A 80 -17.17 -3.54 -3.13
N ARG A 81 -18.23 -4.25 -2.73
CA ARG A 81 -18.16 -5.23 -1.61
C ARG A 81 -17.21 -6.39 -1.91
N LEU A 82 -17.26 -6.92 -3.13
CA LEU A 82 -16.36 -7.98 -3.58
C LEU A 82 -14.91 -7.47 -3.62
N PHE A 83 -14.68 -6.26 -4.12
CA PHE A 83 -13.36 -5.62 -4.09
C PHE A 83 -12.81 -5.51 -2.67
N MET A 84 -13.61 -5.05 -1.71
CA MET A 84 -13.18 -4.98 -0.31
C MET A 84 -12.87 -6.36 0.27
N ALA A 85 -13.70 -7.37 -0.01
CA ALA A 85 -13.46 -8.74 0.44
C ALA A 85 -12.16 -9.33 -0.15
N LEU A 86 -11.90 -9.08 -1.44
CA LEU A 86 -10.67 -9.52 -2.10
C LEU A 86 -9.43 -8.82 -1.52
N LEU A 87 -9.49 -7.49 -1.35
CA LEU A 87 -8.40 -6.72 -0.75
C LEU A 87 -8.08 -7.20 0.67
N THR A 88 -9.10 -7.41 1.51
CA THR A 88 -8.92 -7.99 2.85
C THR A 88 -8.37 -9.42 2.78
N GLY A 89 -8.86 -10.24 1.85
CA GLY A 89 -8.37 -11.60 1.62
C GLY A 89 -6.88 -11.65 1.25
N PHE A 90 -6.42 -10.76 0.37
CA PHE A 90 -4.99 -10.65 0.01
C PHE A 90 -4.14 -10.28 1.22
N VAL A 91 -4.53 -9.26 1.99
CA VAL A 91 -3.82 -8.87 3.22
C VAL A 91 -3.73 -10.05 4.20
N VAL A 92 -4.81 -10.80 4.40
CA VAL A 92 -4.83 -11.96 5.30
C VAL A 92 -3.93 -13.09 4.78
N ALA A 93 -4.01 -13.40 3.49
CA ALA A 93 -3.20 -14.46 2.88
C ALA A 93 -1.70 -14.16 2.96
N GLU A 94 -1.29 -12.94 2.61
CA GLU A 94 0.11 -12.50 2.66
C GLU A 94 0.64 -12.43 4.11
N SER A 95 -0.19 -11.94 5.05
CA SER A 95 0.17 -11.93 6.47
C SER A 95 0.36 -13.35 7.01
N THR A 96 -0.52 -14.28 6.63
CA THR A 96 -0.42 -15.70 7.00
C THR A 96 0.84 -16.33 6.42
N TYR A 97 1.13 -16.06 5.14
CA TYR A 97 2.34 -16.51 4.47
C TYR A 97 3.61 -16.01 5.17
N THR A 98 3.66 -14.73 5.52
CA THR A 98 4.78 -14.12 6.26
C THR A 98 4.97 -14.77 7.63
N MET A 99 3.90 -15.00 8.37
CA MET A 99 3.95 -15.67 9.68
C MET A 99 4.49 -17.10 9.55
N CYS A 100 3.97 -17.89 8.60
CA CYS A 100 4.41 -19.26 8.36
C CYS A 100 5.88 -19.33 7.93
N SER A 101 6.30 -18.45 7.03
CA SER A 101 7.69 -18.36 6.56
C SER A 101 8.65 -17.99 7.69
N THR A 102 8.25 -17.05 8.56
CA THR A 102 9.02 -16.67 9.75
C THR A 102 9.20 -17.85 10.71
N LYS A 103 8.13 -18.62 10.94
CA LYS A 103 8.21 -19.84 11.78
C LYS A 103 9.12 -20.89 11.17
N TYR A 104 9.00 -21.14 9.87
CA TYR A 104 9.87 -22.06 9.14
C TYR A 104 11.34 -21.70 9.29
N ILE A 105 11.71 -20.44 8.99
CA ILE A 105 13.08 -19.95 9.12
C ILE A 105 13.59 -20.07 10.56
N THR A 106 12.76 -19.72 11.54
CA THR A 106 13.12 -19.84 12.97
C THR A 106 13.44 -21.29 13.36
N ILE A 107 12.66 -22.25 12.88
CA ILE A 107 12.89 -23.69 13.13
C ILE A 107 14.17 -24.17 12.47
N CYS A 108 14.45 -23.73 11.23
CA CYS A 108 15.69 -24.09 10.54
C CYS A 108 16.93 -23.55 11.28
N ILE A 109 16.85 -22.33 11.82
CA ILE A 109 17.90 -21.72 12.65
C ILE A 109 18.08 -22.49 13.96
N SER A 110 17.00 -22.74 14.70
CA SER A 110 17.08 -23.37 16.02
C SER A 110 17.53 -24.83 15.96
N SER A 111 17.14 -25.56 14.91
CA SER A 111 17.50 -26.95 14.70
C SER A 111 18.89 -27.13 14.07
N GLY A 112 19.56 -26.03 13.69
CA GLY A 112 20.86 -26.07 13.00
C GLY A 112 20.79 -26.66 11.59
N THR A 113 19.59 -26.86 11.03
CA THR A 113 19.37 -27.53 9.73
C THR A 113 19.61 -26.63 8.53
N ILE A 114 19.90 -25.33 8.73
CA ILE A 114 20.23 -24.39 7.63
C ILE A 114 21.30 -24.95 6.68
N LYS A 115 22.32 -25.63 7.22
CA LYS A 115 23.40 -26.22 6.41
C LYS A 115 22.96 -27.44 5.58
N SER A 116 21.86 -28.07 5.99
CA SER A 116 21.27 -29.24 5.33
C SER A 116 20.21 -28.84 4.30
N GLU A 117 19.64 -27.64 4.41
CA GLU A 117 18.65 -27.13 3.47
C GLU A 117 19.29 -26.71 2.14
N ASN A 118 18.55 -26.89 1.04
CA ASN A 118 19.00 -26.40 -0.26
C ASN A 118 19.06 -24.86 -0.22
N PRO A 119 20.23 -24.24 -0.47
CA PRO A 119 20.40 -22.79 -0.37
C PRO A 119 19.47 -22.03 -1.32
N VAL A 120 19.09 -22.61 -2.46
CA VAL A 120 18.14 -22.02 -3.40
C VAL A 120 16.74 -21.94 -2.78
N SER A 121 16.29 -23.01 -2.10
CA SER A 121 14.97 -23.05 -1.45
C SER A 121 14.87 -22.02 -0.33
N LEU A 122 15.88 -21.95 0.54
CA LEU A 122 15.92 -21.00 1.65
C LEU A 122 15.97 -19.55 1.15
N ASN A 123 16.79 -19.27 0.14
CA ASN A 123 16.87 -17.94 -0.47
C ASN A 123 15.53 -17.55 -1.11
N MET A 124 14.86 -18.46 -1.80
CA MET A 124 13.54 -18.22 -2.37
C MET A 124 12.53 -17.83 -1.27
N VAL A 125 12.45 -18.61 -0.18
CA VAL A 125 11.53 -18.32 0.95
C VAL A 125 11.83 -16.96 1.59
N ILE A 126 13.11 -16.63 1.81
CA ILE A 126 13.50 -15.33 2.35
C ILE A 126 13.09 -14.20 1.40
N SER A 127 13.42 -14.32 0.11
CA SER A 127 13.09 -13.30 -0.89
C SER A 127 11.57 -13.08 -1.03
N THR A 128 10.79 -14.14 -1.09
CA THR A 128 9.32 -14.03 -1.20
C THR A 128 8.68 -13.53 0.10
N MET A 129 9.23 -13.88 1.27
CA MET A 129 8.78 -13.34 2.55
C MET A 129 9.03 -11.83 2.64
N LEU A 130 10.22 -11.35 2.23
CA LEU A 130 10.53 -9.92 2.20
C LEU A 130 9.60 -9.16 1.25
N PHE A 131 9.36 -9.72 0.07
CA PHE A 131 8.40 -9.14 -0.89
C PHE A 131 6.98 -9.08 -0.30
N SER A 132 6.54 -10.15 0.36
CA SER A 132 5.22 -10.20 1.02
C SER A 132 5.08 -9.15 2.12
N ILE A 133 6.12 -8.91 2.93
CA ILE A 133 6.11 -7.86 3.96
C ILE A 133 5.89 -6.48 3.32
N LEU A 134 6.64 -6.17 2.25
CA LEU A 134 6.50 -4.89 1.55
C LEU A 134 5.10 -4.72 0.95
N GLN A 135 4.52 -5.78 0.39
CA GLN A 135 3.17 -5.77 -0.13
C GLN A 135 2.12 -5.52 0.97
N VAL A 136 2.20 -6.22 2.09
CA VAL A 136 1.28 -6.06 3.22
C VAL A 136 1.30 -4.63 3.76
N LEU A 137 2.50 -4.04 3.92
CA LEU A 137 2.64 -2.67 4.43
C LEU A 137 1.86 -1.65 3.58
N TRP A 138 2.02 -1.72 2.26
CA TRP A 138 1.28 -0.86 1.32
C TRP A 138 -0.22 -1.17 1.31
N GLN A 139 -0.58 -2.46 1.25
CA GLN A 139 -1.98 -2.88 1.16
C GLN A 139 -2.79 -2.53 2.41
N ILE A 140 -2.20 -2.56 3.61
CA ILE A 140 -2.86 -2.13 4.84
C ILE A 140 -3.22 -0.64 4.76
N VAL A 141 -2.30 0.21 4.33
CA VAL A 141 -2.57 1.66 4.17
C VAL A 141 -3.70 1.89 3.16
N PHE A 142 -3.66 1.16 2.04
CA PHE A 142 -4.69 1.23 1.01
C PHE A 142 -6.06 0.75 1.51
N LEU A 143 -6.10 -0.34 2.28
CA LEU A 143 -7.30 -0.86 2.92
C LEU A 143 -7.87 0.12 3.96
N MET A 144 -7.03 0.67 4.83
CA MET A 144 -7.45 1.67 5.83
C MET A 144 -8.06 2.90 5.16
N TRP A 145 -7.47 3.35 4.05
CA TRP A 145 -8.01 4.47 3.28
C TRP A 145 -9.37 4.13 2.66
N HIS A 146 -9.57 2.93 2.11
CA HIS A 146 -10.87 2.51 1.61
C HIS A 146 -11.92 2.38 2.73
N ILE A 147 -11.54 1.88 3.91
CA ILE A 147 -12.42 1.84 5.09
C ILE A 147 -12.82 3.26 5.48
N TYR A 148 -11.88 4.20 5.52
CA TYR A 148 -12.16 5.62 5.75
C TYR A 148 -13.17 6.16 4.73
N CYS A 149 -12.96 5.91 3.44
CA CYS A 149 -13.90 6.30 2.39
C CYS A 149 -15.31 5.73 2.62
N ILE A 150 -15.42 4.46 3.03
CA ILE A 150 -16.72 3.84 3.36
C ILE A 150 -17.38 4.52 4.56
N CYS A 151 -16.65 4.73 5.66
CA CYS A 151 -17.17 5.34 6.90
C CYS A 151 -17.74 6.74 6.68
N PHE A 152 -17.12 7.52 5.78
CA PHE A 152 -17.55 8.87 5.44
C PHE A 152 -18.40 8.94 4.17
N ASN A 153 -18.74 7.78 3.59
CA ASN A 153 -19.50 7.67 2.34
C ASN A 153 -18.91 8.54 1.21
N ILE A 154 -17.58 8.50 1.05
CA ILE A 154 -16.82 9.18 -0.01
C ILE A 154 -16.36 8.13 -1.02
N LYS A 155 -16.52 8.41 -2.32
CA LYS A 155 -15.90 7.58 -3.37
C LYS A 155 -14.47 8.04 -3.67
N THR A 156 -13.60 7.09 -4.05
CA THR A 156 -12.21 7.32 -4.46
C THR A 156 -12.12 8.49 -5.44
N TYR A 157 -12.91 8.43 -6.52
CA TYR A 157 -13.00 9.50 -7.51
C TYR A 157 -13.38 10.87 -6.91
N GLU A 158 -14.37 10.91 -6.01
CA GLU A 158 -14.81 12.14 -5.34
C GLU A 158 -13.68 12.71 -4.46
N TRP A 159 -12.92 11.84 -3.79
CA TRP A 159 -11.75 12.24 -3.01
C TRP A 159 -10.62 12.76 -3.90
N VAL A 160 -10.30 12.07 -4.99
CA VAL A 160 -9.25 12.47 -5.92
C VAL A 160 -9.54 13.83 -6.53
N ILE A 161 -10.75 14.07 -7.02
CA ILE A 161 -11.12 15.37 -7.61
C ILE A 161 -11.08 16.50 -6.59
N SER A 162 -11.63 16.28 -5.39
CA SER A 162 -11.61 17.31 -4.34
C SER A 162 -10.19 17.62 -3.85
N ASN A 163 -9.26 16.67 -3.93
CA ASN A 163 -7.87 16.86 -3.51
C ASN A 163 -6.91 17.14 -4.68
N PHE A 164 -7.37 17.07 -5.94
CA PHE A 164 -6.54 17.23 -7.14
C PHE A 164 -5.75 18.55 -7.18
N PRO A 165 -6.30 19.71 -6.77
CA PRO A 165 -5.54 20.96 -6.70
C PRO A 165 -4.33 20.86 -5.75
N CYS A 166 -4.51 20.16 -4.63
CA CYS A 166 -3.47 19.96 -3.63
C CYS A 166 -2.45 18.90 -4.06
N PHE A 167 -2.89 17.83 -4.74
CA PHE A 167 -1.99 16.84 -5.35
C PHE A 167 -1.12 17.46 -6.44
N ARG A 168 -1.70 18.29 -7.31
CA ARG A 168 -0.96 18.98 -8.36
C ARG A 168 0.12 19.90 -7.77
N PHE A 169 -0.19 20.60 -6.69
CA PHE A 169 0.79 21.40 -5.95
C PHE A 169 1.89 20.52 -5.34
N PHE A 170 1.54 19.41 -4.67
CA PHE A 170 2.52 18.48 -4.09
C PHE A 170 3.45 17.85 -5.14
N PHE A 171 2.91 17.36 -6.26
CA PHE A 171 3.71 16.78 -7.34
C PHE A 171 4.61 17.83 -8.01
N HIS A 172 4.14 19.07 -8.16
CA HIS A 172 4.96 20.17 -8.64
C HIS A 172 6.13 20.48 -7.70
N GLN A 173 5.88 20.51 -6.38
CA GLN A 173 6.95 20.68 -5.39
C GLN A 173 7.93 19.50 -5.42
N LEU A 174 7.44 18.27 -5.57
CA LEU A 174 8.30 17.08 -5.69
C LEU A 174 9.17 17.15 -6.95
N GLN A 175 8.61 17.51 -8.10
CA GLN A 175 9.38 17.70 -9.34
C GLN A 175 10.44 18.78 -9.19
N VAL A 176 10.13 19.90 -8.53
CA VAL A 176 11.12 20.96 -8.26
C VAL A 176 12.26 20.44 -7.37
N VAL A 177 11.95 19.68 -6.33
CA VAL A 177 12.97 19.06 -5.45
C VAL A 177 13.84 18.05 -6.21
N PHE A 178 13.24 17.20 -7.04
CA PHE A 178 14.00 16.25 -7.87
C PHE A 178 14.86 16.95 -8.92
N SER A 179 14.35 18.00 -9.57
CA SER A 179 15.14 18.79 -10.54
C SER A 179 16.31 19.52 -9.87
N LEU A 180 16.13 20.07 -8.67
CA LEU A 180 17.23 20.69 -7.90
C LEU A 180 18.25 19.65 -7.41
N GLY A 181 17.80 18.43 -7.06
CA GLY A 181 18.70 17.32 -6.69
C GLY A 181 19.58 16.83 -7.85
N VAL A 182 19.05 16.83 -9.07
CA VAL A 182 19.80 16.46 -10.29
C VAL A 182 20.74 17.56 -10.75
N SER A 183 20.45 18.84 -10.49
CA SER A 183 21.37 19.95 -10.79
C SER A 183 22.52 20.11 -9.79
N CYS A 184 22.48 19.43 -8.64
CA CYS A 184 23.55 19.40 -7.63
C CYS A 184 24.39 18.11 -7.67
N SER A 185 24.28 17.28 -8.72
CA SER A 185 25.13 16.10 -8.95
C SER A 185 26.02 16.27 -10.17
#